data_AF-E2AEY2-F1
#
_entry.id   AF-E2AEY2-F1
#
_cell.length_a   1.000
_cell.length_b   1.000
_cell.length_c   1.000
_cell.angle_alpha   90.00
_cell.angle_beta   90.00
_cell.angle_gamma   90.00
#
_symmetry.space_group_name_H-M   'P 1'
#
loop_
_entity.id
_entity.type
_entity.pdbx_description
1 polymer ?
#
loop_
_entity_poly.entity_id
_entity_poly.type
_entity_poly.pdbx_seq_one_letter_code
_entity_poly.pdbx_strand_id
1 'polypeptide(L)'
;MWYALEKKNKSKRRGVIKLRLAFSAEHNVQVAAQEHRHLLRVLLLHEIEAEKIEKYCWCGRWSGPAEALILQHSAQRGLLARNLALAQWVEYARIHQEHPLSFTVFNKLAIDLLRPMDSGLFSADETRLFWDATKKVLYSCLNSIRKIRRLTLGDKNVMMQLSAILG
;
A
#
# COMPACT_ATOMS: atom_id res chain seq x y z
N MET A 1 -7.08 -8.86 -24.79
CA MET A 1 -7.63 -9.40 -26.05
C MET A 1 -6.49 -9.57 -27.05
N TRP A 2 -6.49 -10.62 -27.86
CA TRP A 2 -5.44 -10.85 -28.87
C TRP A 2 -5.87 -10.23 -30.20
N TYR A 3 -5.03 -9.40 -30.79
CA TYR A 3 -5.30 -8.69 -32.05
C TYR A 3 -4.36 -9.19 -33.13
N ALA A 4 -4.88 -9.45 -34.32
CA ALA A 4 -4.06 -9.81 -35.46
C ALA A 4 -3.33 -8.58 -36.01
N LEU A 5 -2.05 -8.74 -36.33
CA LEU A 5 -1.27 -7.68 -36.97
C LEU A 5 -1.54 -7.69 -38.47
N GLU A 6 -2.14 -6.61 -38.96
CA GLU A 6 -2.39 -6.38 -40.38
C GLU A 6 -1.38 -5.39 -40.97
N LYS A 7 -0.93 -5.66 -42.20
CA LYS A 7 -0.11 -4.73 -42.98
C LYS A 7 -0.94 -4.26 -44.16
N LYS A 8 -1.08 -2.95 -44.32
CA LYS A 8 -1.79 -2.33 -45.46
C LYS A 8 -1.25 -2.94 -46.76
N ASN A 9 -2.14 -3.48 -47.59
CA ASN A 9 -1.89 -4.14 -48.87
C ASN A 9 -1.23 -5.53 -48.85
N LYS A 10 -1.26 -6.29 -47.73
CA LYS A 10 -0.85 -7.72 -47.74
C LYS A 10 -1.84 -8.60 -46.96
N SER A 11 -2.33 -9.66 -47.61
CA SER A 11 -3.33 -10.60 -47.09
C SER A 11 -2.79 -11.66 -46.11
N LYS A 12 -1.47 -11.82 -45.99
CA LYS A 12 -0.87 -12.78 -45.05
C LYS A 12 -0.78 -12.21 -43.62
N ARG A 13 -1.43 -12.90 -42.69
CA ARG A 13 -1.38 -12.66 -41.23
C ARG A 13 0.06 -12.72 -40.72
N ARG A 14 0.53 -11.66 -40.04
CA ARG A 14 1.94 -11.52 -39.60
C ARG A 14 2.20 -11.86 -38.13
N GLY A 15 1.16 -12.18 -37.38
CA GLY A 15 1.25 -12.51 -35.97
C GLY A 15 0.04 -11.97 -35.19
N VAL A 16 0.09 -12.15 -33.88
CA VAL A 16 -0.91 -11.63 -32.95
C VAL A 16 -0.22 -10.90 -31.80
N ILE A 17 -0.83 -9.82 -31.33
CA ILE A 17 -0.41 -9.08 -30.14
C ILE A 17 -1.47 -9.20 -29.04
N LYS A 18 -1.06 -9.43 -27.80
CA LYS A 18 -1.97 -9.40 -26.65
C LYS A 18 -2.05 -7.97 -26.13
N LEU A 19 -3.16 -7.30 -26.40
CA LEU A 19 -3.43 -5.97 -25.85
C LEU A 19 -4.25 -6.10 -24.56
N ARG A 20 -3.82 -5.36 -23.55
CA ARG A 20 -4.59 -5.06 -22.34
C ARG A 20 -4.90 -3.57 -22.38
N LEU A 21 -6.18 -3.25 -22.56
CA LEU A 21 -6.69 -1.87 -22.60
C LEU A 21 -7.49 -1.63 -21.31
N ALA A 22 -7.34 -0.44 -20.74
CA ALA A 22 -8.17 0.07 -19.67
C ALA A 22 -8.70 1.44 -20.09
N PHE A 23 -10.01 1.65 -19.97
CA PHE A 23 -10.69 2.91 -20.25
C PHE A 23 -11.16 3.52 -18.93
N SER A 24 -10.89 4.79 -18.72
CA SER A 24 -11.39 5.54 -17.55
C SER A 24 -11.81 6.94 -17.98
N ALA A 25 -12.89 7.47 -17.38
CA ALA A 25 -13.19 8.89 -17.46
C ALA A 25 -12.20 9.67 -16.56
N GLU A 26 -11.99 10.96 -16.83
CA GLU A 26 -11.20 11.80 -15.93
C GLU A 26 -11.92 11.86 -14.57
N HIS A 27 -11.35 11.16 -13.59
CA HIS A 27 -11.89 11.11 -12.23
C HIS A 27 -11.18 12.15 -11.38
N ASN A 28 -11.92 12.76 -10.45
CA ASN A 28 -11.31 13.62 -9.45
C ASN A 28 -10.31 12.78 -8.62
N VAL A 29 -9.03 13.14 -8.71
CA VAL A 29 -7.92 12.41 -8.09
C VAL A 29 -8.10 12.30 -6.57
N GLN A 30 -8.66 13.33 -5.91
CA GLN A 30 -8.88 13.31 -4.46
C GLN A 30 -9.95 12.28 -4.07
N VAL A 31 -11.05 12.23 -4.83
CA VAL A 31 -12.13 11.26 -4.61
C VAL A 31 -11.60 9.85 -4.87
N ALA A 32 -10.88 9.65 -5.97
CA ALA A 32 -10.25 8.37 -6.30
C ALA A 32 -9.29 7.88 -5.20
N ALA A 33 -8.47 8.78 -4.64
CA ALA A 33 -7.57 8.46 -3.53
C ALA A 33 -8.33 8.13 -2.23
N GLN A 34 -9.45 8.80 -1.97
CA GLN A 34 -10.31 8.50 -0.82
C GLN A 34 -11.00 7.14 -0.94
N GLU A 35 -11.58 6.83 -2.11
CA GLU A 35 -12.17 5.52 -2.40
C GLU A 35 -11.13 4.41 -2.30
N HIS A 36 -9.92 4.65 -2.82
CA HIS A 36 -8.83 3.69 -2.74
C HIS A 36 -8.41 3.40 -1.29
N ARG A 37 -8.31 4.44 -0.45
CA ARG A 37 -8.08 4.26 0.98
C ARG A 37 -9.19 3.43 1.64
N HIS A 38 -10.44 3.75 1.34
CA HIS A 38 -11.56 2.97 1.87
C HIS A 38 -11.48 1.49 1.46
N LEU A 39 -11.17 1.22 0.19
CA LEU A 39 -10.95 -0.14 -0.32
C LEU A 39 -9.84 -0.87 0.45
N LEU A 40 -8.67 -0.25 0.62
CA LEU A 40 -7.56 -0.84 1.37
C LEU A 40 -7.96 -1.17 2.81
N ARG A 41 -8.72 -0.27 3.45
CA ARG A 41 -9.19 -0.49 4.83
C ARG A 41 -10.08 -1.72 4.93
N VAL A 42 -11.09 -1.81 4.06
CA VAL A 42 -12.06 -2.92 4.09
C VAL A 42 -11.36 -4.25 3.79
N LEU A 43 -10.50 -4.29 2.77
CA LEU A 43 -9.78 -5.50 2.41
C LEU A 43 -8.83 -5.96 3.52
N LEU A 44 -8.08 -5.04 4.14
CA LEU A 44 -7.11 -5.40 5.18
C LEU A 44 -7.81 -5.94 6.42
N LEU A 45 -8.91 -5.29 6.85
CA LEU A 45 -9.68 -5.77 7.98
C LEU A 45 -10.26 -7.16 7.71
N HIS A 46 -10.79 -7.37 6.49
CA HIS A 46 -11.29 -8.68 6.09
C HIS A 46 -10.20 -9.75 6.12
N GLU A 47 -9.01 -9.48 5.58
CA GLU A 47 -7.90 -10.44 5.52
C GLU A 47 -7.39 -10.80 6.93
N ILE A 48 -7.23 -9.79 7.81
CA ILE A 48 -6.84 -10.01 9.21
C ILE A 48 -7.86 -10.91 9.93
N GLU A 49 -9.16 -10.66 9.73
CA GLU A 49 -10.22 -11.42 10.37
C GLU A 49 -10.36 -12.84 9.80
N ALA A 50 -10.36 -12.98 8.48
CA ALA A 50 -10.55 -14.26 7.79
C ALA A 50 -9.38 -15.22 8.02
N GLU A 51 -8.14 -14.72 7.95
CA GLU A 51 -6.95 -15.54 8.14
C GLU A 51 -6.47 -15.57 9.60
N LYS A 52 -7.17 -14.86 10.51
CA LYS A 52 -6.81 -14.73 11.93
C LYS A 52 -5.35 -14.31 12.13
N ILE A 53 -4.93 -13.32 11.35
CA ILE A 53 -3.54 -12.89 11.32
C ILE A 53 -3.16 -12.34 12.69
N GLU A 54 -2.03 -12.79 13.22
CA GLU A 54 -1.54 -12.34 14.52
C GLU A 54 -0.96 -10.92 14.44
N LYS A 55 -0.94 -10.24 15.60
CA LYS A 55 -0.34 -8.91 15.71
C LYS A 55 1.13 -8.96 15.30
N TYR A 56 1.54 -7.96 14.53
CA TYR A 56 2.86 -7.77 13.93
C TYR A 56 3.23 -8.77 12.82
N CYS A 57 2.33 -9.67 12.43
CA CYS A 57 2.61 -10.69 11.40
C CYS A 57 2.20 -10.26 9.99
N TRP A 58 1.17 -9.41 9.84
CA TRP A 58 0.81 -8.90 8.52
C TRP A 58 1.91 -8.00 7.96
N CYS A 59 2.46 -8.37 6.81
CA CYS A 59 3.70 -7.81 6.25
C CYS A 59 3.54 -7.23 4.82
N GLY A 60 2.32 -6.78 4.46
CA GLY A 60 2.11 -6.13 3.15
C GLY A 60 1.84 -7.08 2.00
N ARG A 61 1.58 -8.36 2.28
CA ARG A 61 1.28 -9.38 1.27
C ARG A 61 -0.21 -9.65 1.24
N TRP A 62 -0.86 -9.14 0.22
CA TRP A 62 -2.28 -9.37 -0.05
C TRP A 62 -2.53 -10.77 -0.56
N SER A 63 -3.70 -11.30 -0.25
CA SER A 63 -4.27 -12.44 -0.97
C SER A 63 -4.46 -12.12 -2.45
N GLY A 64 -4.38 -13.13 -3.32
CA GLY A 64 -4.53 -12.96 -4.77
C GLY A 64 -5.81 -12.21 -5.19
N PRO A 65 -7.00 -12.52 -4.61
CA PRO A 65 -8.22 -11.77 -4.88
C PRO A 65 -8.15 -10.30 -4.44
N ALA A 66 -7.59 -10.00 -3.26
CA ALA A 66 -7.43 -8.63 -2.78
C ALA A 66 -6.46 -7.84 -3.67
N GLU A 67 -5.34 -8.44 -4.06
CA GLU A 67 -4.37 -7.84 -4.98
C GLU A 67 -5.02 -7.50 -6.34
N ALA A 68 -5.85 -8.39 -6.88
CA ALA A 68 -6.57 -8.15 -8.12
C ALA A 68 -7.53 -6.94 -8.02
N LEU A 69 -8.27 -6.82 -6.92
CA LEU A 69 -9.18 -5.69 -6.69
C LEU A 69 -8.41 -4.36 -6.55
N ILE A 70 -7.32 -4.35 -5.81
CA ILE A 70 -6.46 -3.18 -5.62
C ILE A 70 -5.86 -2.74 -6.95
N LEU A 71 -5.30 -3.69 -7.71
CA LEU A 71 -4.71 -3.43 -9.02
C LEU A 71 -5.75 -2.89 -10.01
N GLN A 72 -6.93 -3.52 -10.06
CA GLN A 72 -8.00 -3.08 -10.94
C GLN A 72 -8.48 -1.66 -10.59
N HIS A 73 -8.72 -1.39 -9.30
CA HIS A 73 -9.16 -0.07 -8.86
C HIS A 73 -8.11 1.01 -9.18
N SER A 74 -6.83 0.75 -8.89
CA SER A 74 -5.75 1.71 -9.19
C SER A 74 -5.65 2.04 -10.68
N ALA A 75 -5.75 1.03 -11.54
CA ALA A 75 -5.72 1.21 -12.99
C ALA A 75 -6.95 1.97 -13.52
N GLN A 76 -8.14 1.62 -13.05
CA GLN A 76 -9.40 2.27 -13.46
C GLN A 76 -9.51 3.72 -13.00
N ARG A 77 -8.83 4.07 -11.90
CA ARG A 77 -8.83 5.44 -11.35
C ARG A 77 -7.60 6.26 -11.74
N GLY A 78 -6.68 5.70 -12.52
CA GLY A 78 -5.46 6.40 -12.94
C GLY A 78 -4.56 6.81 -11.76
N LEU A 79 -4.56 6.04 -10.67
CA LEU A 79 -3.78 6.37 -9.47
C LEU A 79 -2.29 6.12 -9.70
N LEU A 80 -1.48 7.14 -9.44
CA LEU A 80 -0.03 7.06 -9.53
C LEU A 80 0.56 6.32 -8.33
N ALA A 81 1.77 5.76 -8.49
CA ALA A 81 2.46 5.04 -7.42
C ALA A 81 2.55 5.82 -6.10
N ARG A 82 2.80 7.14 -6.16
CA ARG A 82 2.83 8.00 -4.95
C ARG A 82 1.48 8.06 -4.23
N ASN A 83 0.37 8.05 -4.98
CA ASN A 83 -0.98 8.08 -4.42
C ASN A 83 -1.28 6.75 -3.72
N LEU A 84 -0.87 5.63 -4.33
CA LEU A 84 -1.01 4.29 -3.75
C LEU A 84 -0.19 4.16 -2.47
N ALA A 85 1.08 4.58 -2.49
CA ALA A 85 1.95 4.54 -1.32
C ALA A 85 1.40 5.40 -0.17
N LEU A 86 0.90 6.61 -0.46
CA LEU A 86 0.30 7.48 0.56
C LEU A 86 -0.99 6.88 1.12
N ALA A 87 -1.84 6.30 0.27
CA ALA A 87 -3.05 5.63 0.71
C ALA A 87 -2.75 4.44 1.63
N GLN A 88 -1.75 3.62 1.27
CA GLN A 88 -1.26 2.53 2.10
C GLN A 88 -0.73 3.04 3.44
N TRP A 89 0.14 4.07 3.43
CA TRP A 89 0.69 4.67 4.65
C TRP A 89 -0.40 5.13 5.62
N VAL A 90 -1.40 5.86 5.11
CA VAL A 90 -2.49 6.42 5.93
C VAL A 90 -3.36 5.32 6.54
N GLU A 91 -3.81 4.36 5.72
CA GLU A 91 -4.75 3.33 6.19
C GLU A 91 -4.05 2.26 7.03
N TYR A 92 -2.82 1.88 6.68
CA TYR A 92 -2.05 0.94 7.50
C TYR A 92 -1.72 1.56 8.86
N ALA A 93 -1.36 2.86 8.92
CA ALA A 93 -1.13 3.53 10.19
C ALA A 93 -2.40 3.60 11.05
N ARG A 94 -3.56 3.76 10.42
CA ARG A 94 -4.86 3.73 11.10
C ARG A 94 -5.15 2.34 11.68
N ILE A 95 -5.10 1.30 10.87
CA ILE A 95 -5.39 -0.07 11.30
C ILE A 95 -4.38 -0.54 12.34
N HIS A 96 -3.11 -0.14 12.22
CA HIS A 96 -2.06 -0.47 13.18
C HIS A 96 -2.37 -0.02 14.62
N GLN A 97 -3.18 1.03 14.81
CA GLN A 97 -3.60 1.43 16.16
C GLN A 97 -4.51 0.41 16.84
N GLU A 98 -5.31 -0.34 16.05
CA GLU A 98 -6.26 -1.34 16.54
C GLU A 98 -5.64 -2.75 16.49
N HIS A 99 -5.02 -3.08 15.36
CA HIS A 99 -4.32 -4.33 15.09
C HIS A 99 -2.90 -4.03 14.59
N PRO A 100 -1.88 -4.07 15.45
CA PRO A 100 -0.52 -3.75 15.05
C PRO A 100 -0.06 -4.61 13.87
N LEU A 101 0.28 -3.95 12.77
CA LEU A 101 0.92 -4.55 11.58
C LEU A 101 2.44 -4.63 11.76
N SER A 102 3.14 -5.41 10.93
CA SER A 102 4.60 -5.49 10.94
C SER A 102 5.24 -4.14 10.65
N PHE A 103 6.23 -3.73 11.45
CA PHE A 103 6.96 -2.46 11.22
C PHE A 103 7.72 -2.43 9.89
N THR A 104 8.02 -3.60 9.31
CA THR A 104 8.68 -3.72 8.00
C THR A 104 7.90 -3.05 6.87
N VAL A 105 6.57 -3.09 6.94
CA VAL A 105 5.69 -2.45 5.93
C VAL A 105 5.84 -0.94 5.99
N PHE A 106 5.90 -0.37 7.20
CA PHE A 106 6.07 1.06 7.39
C PHE A 106 7.47 1.53 6.97
N ASN A 107 8.52 0.76 7.25
CA ASN A 107 9.86 1.11 6.80
C ASN A 107 9.92 1.23 5.26
N LYS A 108 9.39 0.22 4.55
CA LYS A 108 9.31 0.25 3.09
C LYS A 108 8.52 1.47 2.58
N LEU A 109 7.32 1.70 3.12
CA LEU A 109 6.47 2.83 2.70
C LEU A 109 7.09 4.19 3.00
N ALA A 110 7.79 4.33 4.14
CA ALA A 110 8.50 5.55 4.47
C ALA A 110 9.54 5.88 3.39
N ILE A 111 10.36 4.89 3.00
CA ILE A 111 11.35 5.04 1.92
C ILE A 111 10.69 5.43 0.60
N ASP A 112 9.61 4.75 0.23
CA ASP A 112 8.87 5.02 -1.03
C ASP A 112 8.26 6.43 -1.05
N LEU A 113 7.94 6.99 0.12
CA LEU A 113 7.33 8.32 0.27
C LEU A 113 8.32 9.47 0.43
N LEU A 114 9.59 9.22 0.76
CA LEU A 114 10.59 10.28 0.94
C LEU A 114 10.71 11.18 -0.30
N ARG A 115 10.97 10.59 -1.48
CA ARG A 115 11.16 11.36 -2.71
C ARG A 115 9.92 12.19 -3.09
N PRO A 116 8.69 11.63 -3.14
CA PRO A 116 7.50 12.42 -3.42
C PRO A 116 7.23 13.55 -2.43
N MET A 117 7.55 13.35 -1.14
CA MET A 117 7.43 14.39 -0.11
C MET A 117 8.44 15.51 -0.33
N ASP A 118 9.71 15.19 -0.53
CA ASP A 118 10.79 16.19 -0.69
C ASP A 118 10.63 17.03 -1.96
N SER A 119 10.07 16.41 -3.02
CA SER A 119 9.83 17.09 -4.31
C SER A 119 8.53 17.88 -4.36
N GLY A 120 7.75 17.94 -3.27
CA GLY A 120 6.49 18.69 -3.22
C GLY A 120 5.41 18.14 -4.16
N LEU A 121 5.44 16.84 -4.47
CA LEU A 121 4.47 16.20 -5.37
C LEU A 121 3.10 15.95 -4.73
N PHE A 122 2.96 16.26 -3.45
CA PHE A 122 1.73 16.17 -2.69
C PHE A 122 1.15 17.55 -2.41
N SER A 123 -0.18 17.62 -2.42
CA SER A 123 -0.92 18.77 -1.93
C SER A 123 -0.72 18.98 -0.42
N ALA A 124 -1.14 20.15 0.07
CA ALA A 124 -1.10 20.45 1.50
C ALA A 124 -1.93 19.44 2.34
N ASP A 125 -3.09 19.01 1.83
CA ASP A 125 -3.95 18.03 2.50
C ASP A 125 -3.30 16.64 2.54
N GLU A 126 -2.69 16.21 1.43
CA GLU A 126 -1.96 14.94 1.36
C GLU A 126 -0.75 14.93 2.29
N THR A 127 -0.01 16.04 2.34
CA THR A 127 1.11 16.24 3.26
C THR A 127 0.64 16.17 4.71
N ARG A 128 -0.50 16.79 5.02
CA ARG A 128 -1.10 16.71 6.36
C ARG A 128 -1.50 15.27 6.71
N LEU A 129 -2.12 14.55 5.79
CA LEU A 129 -2.48 13.14 5.98
C LEU A 129 -1.24 12.27 6.26
N PHE A 130 -0.15 12.50 5.51
CA PHE A 130 1.12 11.82 5.75
C PHE A 130 1.64 12.04 7.17
N TRP A 131 1.68 13.29 7.64
CA TRP A 131 2.20 13.60 8.98
C TRP A 131 1.27 13.13 10.10
N ASP A 132 -0.04 13.17 9.89
CA ASP A 132 -1.02 12.63 10.84
C ASP A 132 -0.88 11.10 11.00
N ALA A 133 -0.62 10.38 9.91
CA ALA A 133 -0.29 8.96 9.95
C ALA A 133 1.09 8.70 10.57
N THR A 134 2.09 9.52 10.24
CA THR A 134 3.46 9.40 10.78
C THR A 134 3.49 9.50 12.29
N LYS A 135 2.75 10.45 12.89
CA LYS A 135 2.62 10.56 14.35
C LYS A 135 2.12 9.25 14.97
N LYS A 136 1.08 8.63 14.39
CA LYS A 136 0.51 7.36 14.89
C LYS A 136 1.53 6.22 14.86
N VAL A 137 2.28 6.11 13.76
CA VAL A 137 3.35 5.09 13.62
C VAL A 137 4.46 5.34 14.64
N LEU A 138 4.96 6.58 14.75
CA LEU A 138 6.02 6.95 15.70
C LEU A 138 5.62 6.66 17.15
N TYR A 139 4.40 7.02 17.56
CA TYR A 139 3.92 6.68 18.91
C TYR A 139 3.89 5.17 19.14
N SER A 140 3.49 4.39 18.12
CA SER A 140 3.53 2.93 18.22
C SER A 140 4.96 2.40 18.33
N CYS A 141 5.90 2.90 17.51
CA CYS A 141 7.33 2.54 17.59
C CYS A 141 7.89 2.81 18.99
N LEU A 142 7.66 4.01 19.53
CA LEU A 142 8.13 4.39 20.87
C LEU A 142 7.52 3.52 21.96
N ASN A 143 6.23 3.20 21.86
CA ASN A 143 5.55 2.31 22.79
C ASN A 143 6.10 0.88 22.73
N SER A 144 6.40 0.39 21.53
CA SER A 144 7.05 -0.92 21.32
C SER A 144 8.44 -0.94 21.94
N ILE A 145 9.30 0.06 21.67
CA ILE A 145 10.63 0.17 22.28
C ILE A 145 10.54 0.18 23.82
N ARG A 146 9.60 0.94 24.39
CA ARG A 146 9.37 0.98 25.85
C ARG A 146 9.02 -0.39 26.42
N LYS A 147 8.23 -1.19 25.70
CA LYS A 147 7.86 -2.56 26.11
C LYS A 147 9.05 -3.52 25.99
N ILE A 148 9.82 -3.43 24.91
CA ILE A 148 10.99 -4.30 24.66
C ILE A 148 12.05 -4.14 25.74
N ARG A 149 12.27 -2.91 26.24
CA ARG A 149 13.16 -2.66 27.39
C ARG A 149 12.77 -3.42 28.66
N ARG A 150 11.55 -3.94 28.74
CA ARG A 150 11.02 -4.70 29.89
C ARG A 150 10.93 -6.21 29.63
N LEU A 151 11.22 -6.67 28.40
CA LEU A 151 11.12 -8.08 28.01
C LEU A 151 12.48 -8.76 28.07
N THR A 152 12.48 -10.05 28.37
CA THR A 152 13.67 -10.92 28.42
C THR A 152 14.30 -11.05 27.03
N LEU A 153 15.63 -10.91 26.98
CA LEU A 153 16.43 -11.10 25.76
C LEU A 153 16.24 -12.54 25.23
N GLY A 154 15.75 -12.70 23.99
CA GLY A 154 15.69 -14.03 23.33
C GLY A 154 14.58 -14.23 22.31
N ASP A 155 13.52 -13.40 22.30
CA ASP A 155 12.42 -13.55 21.32
C ASP A 155 12.81 -12.99 19.94
N LYS A 156 12.90 -13.88 18.95
CA LYS A 156 13.25 -13.55 17.55
C LYS A 156 12.25 -12.57 16.91
N ASN A 157 10.96 -12.67 17.23
CA ASN A 157 9.95 -11.75 16.70
C ASN A 157 10.15 -10.35 17.27
N VAL A 158 10.46 -10.25 18.57
CA VAL A 158 10.78 -8.97 19.21
C VAL A 158 12.01 -8.32 18.56
N MET A 159 13.06 -9.09 18.30
CA MET A 159 14.27 -8.59 17.63
C MET A 159 14.02 -8.18 16.18
N MET A 160 13.18 -8.90 15.44
CA MET A 160 12.80 -8.52 14.08
C MET A 160 12.02 -7.20 14.06
N GLN A 161 11.04 -7.03 14.96
CA GLN A 161 10.29 -5.78 15.05
C GLN A 161 11.18 -4.61 15.51
N LEU A 162 12.09 -4.84 16.47
CA LEU A 162 13.05 -3.81 16.89
C LEU A 162 13.94 -3.37 15.73
N SER A 163 14.47 -4.32 14.96
CA SER A 163 15.31 -4.02 13.79
C SER A 163 14.53 -3.21 12.75
N ALA A 164 13.28 -3.59 12.48
CA ALA A 164 12.42 -2.88 11.55
C ALA A 164 12.05 -1.45 12.01
N ILE A 165 11.96 -1.21 13.32
CA ILE A 165 11.75 0.15 13.87
C ILE A 165 13.01 1.02 13.72
N LEU A 166 14.20 0.42 13.86
CA LEU A 166 15.47 1.16 13.85
C LEU A 166 15.98 1.48 12.44
N GLY A 167 15.52 0.76 11.42
CA GLY A 167 15.89 0.98 10.03
C GLY A 167 16.98 0.03 9.57
#